data_AF-A0A5R1P2U0-F1
#
_entry.id   AF-A0A5R1P2U0-F1
#
_cell.length_a   1.000
_cell.length_b   1.000
_cell.length_c   1.000
_cell.angle_alpha   90.00
_cell.angle_beta   90.00
_cell.angle_gamma   90.00
#
_symmetry.space_group_name_H-M   'P 1'
#
loop_
_entity.id
_entity.type
_entity.pdbx_description
1 polymer ?
#
loop_
_entity_poly.entity_id
_entity_poly.type
_entity_poly.pdbx_seq_one_letter_code
_entity_poly.pdbx_strand_id
1 'polypeptide(L)'
;MSDFSIDELIIPATPNAPSWPDFEAATRVRNITEAEGFGTNDLQYSAAGLLPGWLNTKYDPKRMFVARVGGAVVGRAAYETLQGPNDDHAWLIAQVLPAWRNRGIDTALADRVELLAATENRHELIVYTVSADARVNA
;
A
#
# COMPACT_ATOMS: atom_id res chain seq x y z
N MET A 1 4.24 -6.39 -23.16
CA MET A 1 3.14 -5.70 -22.46
C MET A 1 2.88 -6.49 -21.19
N SER A 2 2.92 -5.84 -20.03
CA SER A 2 2.70 -6.50 -18.74
C SER A 2 1.25 -6.97 -18.65
N ASP A 3 1.00 -8.16 -18.10
CA ASP A 3 -0.36 -8.71 -17.89
C ASP A 3 -1.14 -8.01 -16.76
N PHE A 4 -0.70 -6.84 -16.32
CA PHE A 4 -1.26 -6.06 -15.23
C PHE A 4 -1.18 -4.55 -15.49
N SER A 5 -2.08 -3.78 -14.89
CA SER A 5 -2.01 -2.31 -14.80
C SER A 5 -1.66 -1.86 -13.40
N ILE A 6 -1.12 -0.64 -13.27
CA ILE A 6 -0.96 0.06 -11.99
C ILE A 6 -1.63 1.41 -12.12
N ASP A 7 -2.58 1.68 -11.23
CA ASP A 7 -3.37 2.91 -11.22
C ASP A 7 -3.39 3.49 -9.80
N GLU A 8 -3.48 4.82 -9.69
CA GLU A 8 -3.69 5.47 -8.40
C GLU A 8 -5.11 5.18 -7.90
N LEU A 9 -5.22 4.74 -6.66
CA LEU A 9 -6.48 4.43 -6.02
C LEU A 9 -7.11 5.71 -5.45
N ILE A 10 -8.36 5.95 -5.81
CA ILE A 10 -9.16 7.04 -5.24
C ILE A 10 -9.60 6.63 -3.84
N ILE A 11 -8.98 7.22 -2.81
CA ILE A 11 -9.38 7.00 -1.42
C ILE A 11 -10.83 7.51 -1.24
N PRO A 12 -11.78 6.64 -0.84
CA PRO A 12 -13.18 7.03 -0.71
C PRO A 12 -13.36 8.00 0.46
N ALA A 13 -14.20 9.03 0.32
CA ALA A 13 -14.48 9.96 1.42
C ALA A 13 -15.31 9.30 2.55
N THR A 14 -16.13 8.31 2.21
CA THR A 14 -17.02 7.60 3.13
C THR A 14 -17.20 6.15 2.70
N PRO A 15 -17.69 5.26 3.59
CA PRO A 15 -18.26 3.99 3.18
C PRO A 15 -19.31 4.16 2.07
N ASN A 16 -19.37 3.22 1.14
CA ASN A 16 -20.29 3.18 -0.01
C ASN A 16 -20.08 4.25 -1.11
N ALA A 17 -19.02 5.06 -1.04
CA ALA A 17 -18.63 5.90 -2.19
C ALA A 17 -18.31 5.03 -3.43
N PRO A 18 -18.38 5.55 -4.66
CA PRO A 18 -18.09 4.76 -5.86
C PRO A 18 -16.73 4.06 -5.87
N SER A 19 -15.71 4.63 -5.21
CA SER A 19 -14.37 4.04 -5.08
C SER A 19 -14.24 3.06 -3.90
N TRP A 20 -15.29 2.85 -3.12
CA TRP A 20 -15.31 1.94 -1.97
C TRP A 20 -14.88 0.50 -2.31
N PRO A 21 -15.39 -0.14 -3.39
CA PRO A 21 -15.03 -1.52 -3.70
C PRO A 21 -13.52 -1.71 -3.93
N ASP A 22 -12.86 -0.72 -4.53
CA ASP A 22 -11.41 -0.78 -4.76
C ASP A 22 -10.62 -0.63 -3.45
N PHE A 23 -11.08 0.25 -2.56
CA PHE A 23 -10.46 0.40 -1.24
C PHE A 23 -10.65 -0.83 -0.35
N GLU A 24 -11.81 -1.50 -0.43
CA GLU A 24 -12.02 -2.81 0.18
C GLU A 24 -11.09 -3.87 -0.39
N ALA A 25 -10.92 -3.89 -1.71
CA ALA A 25 -10.02 -4.84 -2.37
C ALA A 25 -8.54 -4.60 -1.97
N ALA A 26 -8.10 -3.35 -1.88
CA ALA A 26 -6.77 -2.99 -1.39
C ALA A 26 -6.59 -3.33 0.10
N THR A 27 -7.62 -3.16 0.92
CA THR A 27 -7.62 -3.58 2.33
C THR A 27 -7.51 -5.10 2.46
N ARG A 28 -8.19 -5.86 1.59
CA ARG A 28 -8.05 -7.32 1.54
C ARG A 28 -6.62 -7.73 1.20
N VAL A 29 -5.96 -7.07 0.25
CA VAL A 29 -4.54 -7.35 -0.08
C VAL A 29 -3.68 -7.18 1.18
N ARG A 30 -3.78 -6.03 1.85
CA ARG A 30 -3.07 -5.74 3.11
C ARG A 30 -3.27 -6.85 4.14
N ASN A 31 -4.53 -7.17 4.44
CA ASN A 31 -4.87 -8.13 5.48
C ASN A 31 -4.32 -9.53 5.18
N ILE A 32 -4.34 -9.97 3.91
CA ILE A 32 -3.77 -11.26 3.51
C ILE A 32 -2.24 -11.24 3.64
N THR A 33 -1.58 -10.20 3.14
CA THR A 33 -0.11 -10.12 3.15
C THR A 33 0.44 -9.95 4.57
N GLU A 34 -0.22 -9.16 5.41
CA GLU A 34 0.16 -9.01 6.81
C GLU A 34 -0.12 -10.27 7.61
N ALA A 35 -1.25 -10.95 7.39
CA ALA A 35 -1.54 -12.17 8.12
C ALA A 35 -0.55 -13.30 7.82
N GLU A 36 -0.07 -13.37 6.57
CA GLU A 36 1.03 -14.27 6.19
C GLU A 36 2.34 -13.88 6.89
N GLY A 37 2.75 -12.61 6.81
CA GLY A 37 4.00 -12.15 7.43
C GLY A 37 4.01 -12.28 8.95
N PHE A 38 2.88 -11.94 9.60
CA PHE A 38 2.72 -12.06 11.04
C PHE A 38 2.24 -13.44 11.49
N GLY A 39 1.97 -14.40 10.61
CA GLY A 39 1.45 -15.71 10.98
C GLY A 39 0.18 -15.69 11.86
N THR A 40 -0.59 -14.59 11.86
CA THR A 40 -1.83 -14.41 12.62
C THR A 40 -2.77 -13.45 11.89
N ASN A 41 -4.07 -13.60 12.08
CA ASN A 41 -5.09 -12.70 11.56
C ASN A 41 -5.51 -11.60 12.56
N ASP A 42 -4.90 -11.53 13.74
CA ASP A 42 -5.27 -10.56 14.79
C ASP A 42 -5.10 -9.09 14.38
N LEU A 43 -4.30 -8.82 13.34
CA LEU A 43 -4.00 -7.48 12.82
C LEU A 43 -4.81 -7.10 11.57
N GLN A 44 -5.85 -7.89 11.28
CA GLN A 44 -6.79 -7.54 10.21
C GLN A 44 -7.71 -6.42 10.65
N TYR A 45 -7.86 -5.42 9.77
CA TYR A 45 -8.80 -4.33 9.96
C TYR A 45 -9.83 -4.33 8.84
N SER A 46 -11.05 -3.89 9.13
CA SER A 46 -12.04 -3.62 8.10
C SER A 46 -11.63 -2.36 7.31
N ALA A 47 -12.09 -2.25 6.06
CA ALA A 47 -11.87 -1.04 5.26
C ALA A 47 -12.44 0.20 5.97
N ALA A 48 -13.62 0.10 6.58
CA ALA A 48 -14.21 1.16 7.39
C ALA A 48 -13.34 1.55 8.59
N GLY A 49 -12.69 0.58 9.24
CA GLY A 49 -11.77 0.84 10.35
C GLY A 49 -10.48 1.52 9.90
N LEU A 50 -9.96 1.19 8.71
CA LEU A 50 -8.75 1.81 8.16
C LEU A 50 -9.01 3.20 7.56
N LEU A 51 -10.22 3.47 7.06
CA LEU A 51 -10.49 4.68 6.29
C LEU A 51 -10.04 5.98 6.99
N PRO A 52 -10.31 6.21 8.29
CA PRO A 52 -9.91 7.45 8.94
C PRO A 52 -8.40 7.74 8.85
N GLY A 53 -7.56 6.70 8.85
CA GLY A 53 -6.11 6.85 8.71
C GLY A 53 -5.63 7.18 7.29
N TRP A 54 -6.47 6.92 6.28
CA TRP A 54 -6.19 7.24 4.86
C TRP A 54 -6.70 8.61 4.43
N LEU A 55 -7.52 9.27 5.24
CA LEU A 55 -8.00 10.62 4.94
C LEU A 55 -6.86 11.61 5.17
N ASN A 56 -6.35 12.18 4.07
CA ASN A 56 -5.23 13.11 4.11
C ASN A 56 -5.54 14.33 4.97
N THR A 57 -4.53 14.76 5.73
CA THR A 57 -4.50 16.07 6.35
C THR A 57 -3.54 16.98 5.61
N LYS A 58 -3.52 18.27 5.97
CA LYS A 58 -2.54 19.22 5.44
C LYS A 58 -1.08 18.79 5.73
N TYR A 59 -0.82 18.05 6.79
CA TYR A 59 0.55 17.77 7.26
C TYR A 59 1.02 16.35 6.96
N ASP A 60 0.10 15.48 6.54
CA ASP A 60 0.33 14.05 6.41
C ASP A 60 -0.38 13.53 5.15
N PRO A 61 0.11 13.90 3.95
CA PRO A 61 -0.39 13.37 2.70
C PRO A 61 0.00 11.91 2.48
N LYS A 62 -0.99 11.14 2.04
CA LYS A 62 -0.87 9.73 1.66
C LYS A 62 -1.47 9.51 0.29
N ARG A 63 -0.87 8.59 -0.46
CA ARG A 63 -1.31 8.14 -1.78
C ARG A 63 -1.21 6.62 -1.84
N MET A 64 -2.16 6.00 -2.51
CA MET A 64 -2.20 4.55 -2.69
C MET A 64 -2.29 4.22 -4.16
N PHE A 65 -1.56 3.19 -4.58
CA PHE A 65 -1.60 2.64 -5.93
C PHE A 65 -2.03 1.18 -5.85
N VAL A 66 -2.75 0.71 -6.87
CA VAL A 66 -3.18 -0.70 -6.95
C VAL A 66 -2.72 -1.33 -8.24
N ALA A 67 -2.25 -2.57 -8.15
CA ALA A 67 -1.98 -3.41 -9.30
C ALA A 67 -3.21 -4.25 -9.63
N ARG A 68 -3.61 -4.30 -10.91
CA ARG A 68 -4.79 -5.05 -11.37
C ARG A 68 -4.45 -6.08 -12.42
N VAL A 69 -5.08 -7.24 -12.31
CA VAL A 69 -5.12 -8.25 -13.38
C VAL A 69 -6.57 -8.62 -13.67
N GLY A 70 -7.00 -8.49 -14.92
CA GLY A 70 -8.40 -8.71 -15.30
C GLY A 70 -9.39 -7.83 -14.51
N GLY A 71 -8.98 -6.62 -14.12
CA GLY A 71 -9.77 -5.69 -13.30
C GLY A 71 -9.70 -5.95 -11.78
N ALA A 72 -9.27 -7.13 -11.35
CA ALA A 72 -9.15 -7.46 -9.93
C ALA A 72 -7.88 -6.85 -9.31
N VAL A 73 -8.01 -6.21 -8.15
CA VAL A 73 -6.86 -5.73 -7.36
C VAL A 73 -6.11 -6.92 -6.78
N VAL A 74 -4.84 -7.07 -7.17
CA VAL A 74 -3.94 -8.16 -6.76
C VAL A 74 -2.72 -7.69 -5.96
N GLY A 75 -2.47 -6.38 -5.97
CA GLY A 75 -1.40 -5.74 -5.21
C GLY A 75 -1.76 -4.31 -4.87
N ARG A 76 -1.07 -3.75 -3.87
CA ARG A 76 -1.16 -2.35 -3.47
C ARG A 76 0.23 -1.81 -3.14
N ALA A 77 0.41 -0.51 -3.36
CA ALA A 77 1.51 0.25 -2.80
C ALA A 77 0.98 1.51 -2.12
N ALA A 78 1.70 1.97 -1.10
CA ALA A 78 1.41 3.23 -0.44
C ALA A 78 2.66 4.10 -0.38
N TYR A 79 2.42 5.40 -0.47
CA TYR A 79 3.36 6.46 -0.24
C TYR A 79 2.77 7.39 0.80
N GLU A 80 3.49 7.61 1.90
CA GLU A 80 3.11 8.52 2.97
C GLU A 80 4.29 9.44 3.24
N THR A 81 4.05 10.71 3.49
CA THR A 81 5.11 11.69 3.77
C THR A 81 4.59 12.77 4.71
N LEU A 82 5.49 13.54 5.32
CA LEU A 82 5.14 14.74 6.08
C LEU A 82 5.26 16.00 5.21
N GLN A 83 4.45 17.02 5.52
CA GLN A 83 4.50 18.33 4.87
C GLN A 83 4.98 19.40 5.84
N GLY A 84 6.29 19.68 5.77
CA GLY A 84 7.00 20.65 6.59
C GLY A 84 8.30 21.09 5.92
N PRO A 85 8.86 22.24 6.33
CA PRO A 85 10.15 22.71 5.82
C PRO A 85 11.24 21.70 6.18
N ASN A 86 11.94 21.21 5.16
CA ASN A 86 13.00 20.19 5.25
C ASN A 86 12.53 18.75 5.54
N ASP A 87 11.25 18.42 5.40
CA ASP A 87 10.84 17.02 5.43
C ASP A 87 11.33 16.32 4.15
N ASP A 88 12.21 15.34 4.29
CA ASP A 88 12.77 14.53 3.21
C ASP A 88 12.41 13.04 3.33
N HIS A 89 11.62 12.68 4.36
CA HIS A 89 11.21 11.32 4.66
C HIS A 89 9.95 10.90 3.90
N ALA A 90 9.91 9.64 3.47
CA ALA A 90 8.70 8.99 2.99
C ALA A 90 8.60 7.55 3.52
N TRP A 91 7.40 7.13 3.90
CA TRP A 91 7.09 5.75 4.23
C TRP A 91 6.47 5.05 3.04
N LEU A 92 7.07 3.95 2.63
CA LEU A 92 6.67 3.18 1.47
C LEU A 92 6.17 1.80 1.88
N ILE A 93 5.15 1.33 1.19
CA ILE A 93 4.64 -0.04 1.31
C ILE A 93 4.46 -0.58 -0.10
N ALA A 94 4.87 -1.83 -0.34
CA ALA A 94 4.50 -2.60 -1.51
C ALA A 94 4.06 -4.01 -1.08
N GLN A 95 2.86 -4.41 -1.46
CA GLN A 95 2.23 -5.65 -1.04
C GLN A 95 1.53 -6.31 -2.23
N VAL A 96 1.81 -7.60 -2.46
CA VAL A 96 1.20 -8.40 -3.52
C VAL A 96 0.66 -9.69 -2.93
N LEU A 97 -0.56 -10.06 -3.34
CA LEU A 97 -1.18 -11.33 -2.95
C LEU A 97 -0.27 -12.52 -3.33
N PRO A 98 -0.18 -13.56 -2.48
CA PRO A 98 0.75 -14.68 -2.69
C PRO A 98 0.68 -15.32 -4.08
N ALA A 99 -0.54 -15.53 -4.60
CA ALA A 99 -0.79 -16.16 -5.90
C ALA A 99 -0.27 -15.34 -7.11
N TRP A 100 0.07 -14.06 -6.90
CA TRP A 100 0.46 -13.11 -7.94
C TRP A 100 1.93 -12.66 -7.84
N ARG A 101 2.69 -13.22 -6.90
CA ARG A 101 4.13 -12.94 -6.74
C ARG A 101 4.97 -13.55 -7.86
N ASN A 102 6.23 -13.11 -7.96
CA ASN A 102 7.20 -13.53 -8.99
C ASN A 102 6.75 -13.22 -10.42
N ARG A 103 5.99 -12.13 -10.59
CA ARG A 103 5.51 -11.63 -11.88
C ARG A 103 5.94 -10.19 -12.18
N GLY A 104 6.82 -9.63 -11.35
CA GLY A 104 7.29 -8.23 -11.44
C GLY A 104 6.28 -7.18 -10.97
N ILE A 105 5.15 -7.59 -10.39
CA ILE A 105 4.11 -6.66 -9.88
C ILE A 105 4.62 -5.90 -8.66
N ASP A 106 5.34 -6.58 -7.77
CA ASP A 106 5.98 -6.04 -6.58
C ASP A 106 7.04 -5.00 -6.93
N THR A 107 7.94 -5.32 -7.86
CA THR A 107 8.94 -4.37 -8.38
C THR A 107 8.26 -3.16 -8.99
N ALA A 108 7.28 -3.36 -9.88
CA ALA A 108 6.60 -2.25 -10.54
C ALA A 108 5.82 -1.34 -9.56
N LEU A 109 5.26 -1.92 -8.49
CA LEU A 109 4.62 -1.17 -7.41
C LEU A 109 5.63 -0.37 -6.57
N ALA A 110 6.78 -0.96 -6.24
CA ALA A 110 7.86 -0.28 -5.53
C ALA A 110 8.43 0.88 -6.37
N ASP A 111 8.78 0.62 -7.64
CA ASP A 111 9.26 1.63 -8.58
C ASP A 111 8.30 2.82 -8.68
N ARG A 112 6.98 2.55 -8.65
CA ARG A 112 5.95 3.60 -8.73
C ARG A 112 5.99 4.56 -7.55
N VAL A 113 6.15 4.05 -6.33
CA VAL A 113 6.16 4.88 -5.10
C VAL A 113 7.54 5.49 -4.84
N GLU A 114 8.63 4.83 -5.26
CA GLU A 114 9.98 5.40 -5.25
C GLU A 114 10.12 6.56 -6.23
N LEU A 115 9.59 6.40 -7.46
CA LEU A 115 9.53 7.49 -8.43
C LEU A 115 8.73 8.68 -7.86
N LEU A 116 7.62 8.41 -7.17
CA LEU A 116 6.85 9.46 -6.53
C LEU A 116 7.66 10.20 -5.46
N ALA A 117 8.32 9.47 -4.56
CA ALA A 117 9.19 10.04 -3.55
C ALA A 117 10.28 10.93 -4.18
N ALA A 118 10.94 10.44 -5.22
CA ALA A 118 11.95 11.21 -5.97
C ALA A 118 11.37 12.49 -6.60
N THR A 119 10.18 12.42 -7.20
CA THR A 119 9.52 13.61 -7.77
C THR A 119 9.14 14.65 -6.72
N GLU A 120 8.86 14.22 -5.49
CA GLU A 120 8.58 15.10 -4.35
C GLU A 120 9.84 15.43 -3.54
N ASN A 121 11.02 15.07 -4.04
CA ASN A 121 12.31 15.35 -3.43
C ASN A 121 12.45 14.72 -2.01
N ARG A 122 11.82 13.57 -1.80
CA ARG A 122 11.99 12.73 -0.60
C ARG A 122 13.10 11.72 -0.86
N HIS A 123 14.12 11.73 -0.01
CA HIS A 123 15.34 10.93 -0.18
C HIS A 123 15.60 9.96 0.97
N GLU A 124 14.89 10.10 2.10
CA GLU A 124 14.90 9.13 3.19
C GLU A 124 13.68 8.21 3.10
N LEU A 125 13.87 7.04 2.51
CA LEU A 125 12.78 6.09 2.23
C LEU A 125 12.74 5.00 3.30
N ILE A 126 11.63 4.93 4.03
CA ILE A 126 11.44 4.03 5.17
C ILE A 126 10.42 2.96 4.78
N VAL A 127 10.80 1.69 4.98
CA VAL A 127 9.91 0.53 4.76
C VAL A 127 9.89 -0.32 6.01
N TYR A 128 8.69 -0.63 6.49
CA TYR A 128 8.49 -1.67 7.49
C TYR A 128 7.95 -2.91 6.79
N THR A 129 8.74 -3.98 6.79
CA THR A 129 8.33 -5.27 6.27
C THR A 129 8.30 -6.30 7.39
N VAL A 130 7.27 -7.13 7.35
CA VAL A 130 7.10 -8.22 8.32
C VAL A 130 7.77 -9.45 7.75
N SER A 131 8.67 -10.06 8.53
CA SER A 131 9.28 -11.33 8.17
C SER A 131 8.79 -12.43 9.11
N ALA A 132 8.40 -13.57 8.55
CA ALA A 132 8.07 -14.76 9.33
C ALA A 132 9.27 -15.24 10.18
N ASP A 133 10.50 -14.99 9.71
CA ASP A 133 11.73 -15.39 10.41
C ASP A 133 12.01 -14.55 11.67
N ALA A 134 11.41 -13.36 11.80
CA ALA A 134 11.55 -12.55 13.01
C ALA A 134 10.99 -13.26 14.26
N ARG A 135 10.09 -14.23 14.08
CA ARG A 135 9.59 -15.08 15.17
C ARG A 135 10.57 -16.14 15.65
N VAL A 136 11.54 -16.55 14.84
CA VAL A 136 12.45 -17.65 15.20
C VAL A 136 13.56 -17.16 16.14
N ASN A 137 13.77 -15.84 16.21
CA ASN A 137 14.83 -15.20 16.98
C ASN A 137 14.32 -14.27 18.11
N ALA A 138 13.02 -14.33 18.46
CA ALA A 138 12.39 -13.52 19.51
C ALA A 138 12.07 -14.36 20.77
#